data_AF-A0A846I2U5-F1
#
_entry.id   AF-A0A846I2U5-F1
#
_cell.length_a   1.000
_cell.length_b   1.000
_cell.length_c   1.000
_cell.angle_alpha   90.00
_cell.angle_beta   90.00
_cell.angle_gamma   90.00
#
_symmetry.space_group_name_H-M   'P 1'
#
loop_
_entity.id
_entity.type
_entity.pdbx_description
1 polymer ?
#
loop_
_entity_poly.entity_id
_entity_poly.type
_entity_poly.pdbx_seq_one_letter_code
_entity_poly.pdbx_strand_id
1 'polypeptide(L)'
;MRFKKTFIYVFLMIMSLSITSCSFVQPINSTKSIKEIQATTPIPKDYLDNIVKKYVGPEGIQPYFGGKTFYDYKIIDSEKSNDIIKIYLCYMGQEYYIENDKLVMGTGAVDYATVTIKKENNNYKLVSYKVSKSLETEESIKIFPKSIRKKALRTNTPSLKNVQKEAETYFKKTKN
;
A
#
# COMPACT_ATOMS: atom_id res chain seq x y z
N MET A 1 7.61 53.65 -41.59
CA MET A 1 6.56 52.93 -42.36
C MET A 1 7.03 52.86 -43.80
N ARG A 2 7.26 51.74 -44.49
CA ARG A 2 6.69 50.38 -44.45
C ARG A 2 7.74 49.42 -45.05
N PHE A 3 8.06 48.31 -44.38
CA PHE A 3 8.73 47.18 -45.01
C PHE A 3 7.66 46.24 -45.58
N LYS A 4 7.73 45.96 -46.88
CA LYS A 4 6.92 44.91 -47.52
C LYS A 4 7.66 43.58 -47.41
N LYS A 5 6.94 42.58 -46.91
CA LYS A 5 7.30 41.17 -46.96
C LYS A 5 7.12 40.66 -48.40
N THR A 6 8.05 39.82 -48.84
CA THR A 6 7.78 38.79 -49.84
C THR A 6 8.52 37.53 -49.44
N PHE A 7 7.78 36.42 -49.51
CA PHE A 7 8.05 35.13 -48.92
C PHE A 7 8.13 34.16 -50.10
N ILE A 8 9.28 33.53 -50.37
CA ILE A 8 9.37 32.39 -51.29
C ILE A 8 10.33 31.36 -50.71
N TYR A 9 9.78 30.20 -50.41
CA TYR A 9 10.45 28.94 -50.08
C TYR A 9 11.22 28.42 -51.31
N VAL A 10 12.48 28.01 -51.14
CA VAL A 10 13.07 26.93 -51.95
C VAL A 10 13.84 25.98 -51.03
N PHE A 11 13.39 24.75 -51.12
CA PHE A 11 13.82 23.52 -50.48
C PHE A 11 15.14 23.05 -51.14
N LEU A 12 16.18 22.72 -50.36
CA LEU A 12 17.26 21.85 -50.86
C LEU A 12 17.83 21.03 -49.70
N MET A 13 17.58 19.73 -49.83
CA MET A 13 17.94 18.65 -48.91
C MET A 13 19.42 18.68 -48.51
N ILE A 14 19.67 18.66 -47.20
CA ILE A 14 20.92 18.12 -46.66
C ILE A 14 20.62 16.71 -46.18
N MET A 15 20.92 15.73 -47.04
CA MET A 15 21.07 14.32 -46.67
C MET A 15 22.31 14.20 -45.79
N SER A 16 22.11 14.13 -44.47
CA SER A 16 23.12 13.60 -43.54
C SER A 16 22.54 12.39 -42.82
N LEU A 17 22.61 11.23 -43.48
CA LEU A 17 22.55 9.93 -42.81
C LEU A 17 23.80 9.78 -41.93
N SER A 18 23.75 10.30 -40.70
CA SER A 18 24.58 9.80 -39.61
C SER A 18 23.80 8.70 -38.90
N ILE A 19 24.02 7.46 -39.33
CA ILE A 19 23.62 6.28 -38.56
C ILE A 19 24.60 6.23 -37.38
N THR A 20 24.31 6.96 -36.30
CA THR A 20 24.93 6.67 -35.02
C THR A 20 24.42 5.30 -34.62
N SER A 21 25.33 4.33 -34.68
CA SER A 21 25.18 3.01 -34.09
C SER A 21 24.66 3.15 -32.67
N CYS A 22 23.35 3.00 -32.50
CA CYS A 22 22.78 2.64 -31.21
C CYS A 22 23.34 1.27 -30.89
N SER A 23 24.43 1.22 -30.13
CA SER A 23 24.83 0.03 -29.40
C SER A 23 23.58 -0.45 -28.67
N PHE A 24 23.01 -1.54 -29.17
CA PHE A 24 21.87 -2.20 -28.59
C PHE A 24 22.36 -2.78 -27.27
N VAL A 25 22.37 -1.94 -26.23
CA VAL A 25 22.51 -2.41 -24.86
C VAL A 25 21.22 -3.16 -24.60
N GLN A 26 21.28 -4.48 -24.73
CA GLN A 26 20.24 -5.36 -24.26
C GLN A 26 19.94 -4.94 -22.81
N PRO A 27 18.68 -4.63 -22.47
CA PRO A 27 18.33 -4.44 -21.08
C PRO A 27 18.62 -5.78 -20.41
N ILE A 28 19.59 -5.77 -19.51
CA ILE A 28 19.94 -6.92 -18.70
C ILE A 28 18.66 -7.23 -17.92
N ASN A 29 17.96 -8.28 -18.34
CA ASN A 29 16.85 -8.87 -17.62
C ASN A 29 17.39 -9.44 -16.31
N SER A 30 17.65 -8.57 -15.36
CA SER A 30 17.90 -8.89 -13.97
C SER A 30 17.00 -8.03 -13.10
N THR A 31 15.70 -7.99 -13.46
CA THR A 31 14.68 -7.95 -12.42
C THR A 31 14.70 -9.32 -11.77
N LYS A 32 15.69 -9.53 -10.89
CA LYS A 32 15.58 -10.53 -9.85
C LYS A 32 14.35 -10.11 -9.07
N SER A 33 13.20 -10.67 -9.46
CA SER A 33 11.94 -10.57 -8.74
C SER A 33 12.30 -10.87 -7.30
N ILE A 34 12.40 -9.82 -6.48
CA ILE A 34 12.52 -9.97 -5.05
C ILE A 34 11.18 -10.57 -4.69
N LYS A 35 11.13 -11.90 -4.58
CA LYS A 35 9.97 -12.62 -4.07
C LYS A 35 9.52 -11.86 -2.83
N GLU A 36 8.33 -11.29 -2.93
CA GLU A 36 7.69 -10.53 -1.89
C GLU A 36 7.66 -11.40 -0.63
N ILE A 37 8.49 -11.06 0.37
CA ILE A 37 8.56 -11.81 1.62
C ILE A 37 7.39 -11.34 2.49
N GLN A 38 6.19 -11.81 2.17
CA GLN A 38 5.09 -11.75 3.12
C GLN A 38 5.29 -12.89 4.11
N ALA A 39 5.52 -12.56 5.37
CA ALA A 39 5.61 -13.59 6.39
C ALA A 39 4.26 -14.28 6.54
N THR A 40 4.26 -15.61 6.58
CA THR A 40 3.05 -16.38 6.91
C THR A 40 2.73 -16.19 8.39
N THR A 41 1.45 -16.08 8.73
CA THR A 41 1.00 -15.96 10.13
C THR A 41 0.42 -17.29 10.62
N PRO A 42 0.60 -17.65 11.91
CA PRO A 42 0.05 -18.87 12.49
C PRO A 42 -1.47 -18.81 12.78
N ILE A 43 -2.18 -17.81 12.25
CA ILE A 43 -3.64 -17.65 12.39
C ILE A 43 -4.33 -17.58 11.02
N PRO A 44 -5.60 -18.01 10.89
CA PRO A 44 -6.32 -17.85 9.63
C PRO A 44 -6.52 -16.37 9.27
N LYS A 45 -6.46 -16.06 7.97
CA LYS A 45 -6.53 -14.70 7.44
C LYS A 45 -7.79 -13.96 7.94
N ASP A 46 -8.94 -14.61 7.94
CA ASP A 46 -10.23 -13.99 8.32
C ASP A 46 -10.24 -13.45 9.76
N TYR A 47 -9.54 -14.11 10.68
CA TYR A 47 -9.41 -13.61 12.06
C TYR A 47 -8.61 -12.30 12.09
N LEU A 48 -7.49 -12.24 11.35
CA LEU A 48 -6.67 -11.05 11.30
C LEU A 48 -7.36 -9.92 10.53
N ASP A 49 -8.03 -10.23 9.41
CA ASP A 49 -8.86 -9.28 8.65
C ASP A 49 -9.90 -8.62 9.57
N ASN A 50 -10.61 -9.42 10.36
CA ASN A 50 -11.60 -8.91 11.32
C ASN A 50 -10.98 -8.03 12.39
N ILE A 51 -9.81 -8.40 12.92
CA ILE A 51 -9.10 -7.59 13.91
C ILE A 51 -8.65 -6.26 13.31
N VAL A 52 -8.08 -6.29 12.10
CA VAL A 52 -7.60 -5.09 11.42
C VAL A 52 -8.77 -4.16 11.12
N LYS A 53 -9.86 -4.66 10.53
CA LYS A 53 -11.01 -3.84 10.14
C LYS A 53 -11.78 -3.29 11.34
N LYS A 54 -11.83 -4.01 12.47
CA LYS A 54 -12.63 -3.62 13.65
C LYS A 54 -11.86 -2.78 14.67
N TYR A 55 -10.56 -3.00 14.84
CA TYR A 55 -9.79 -2.39 15.93
C TYR A 55 -8.59 -1.58 15.44
N VAL A 56 -7.70 -2.19 14.65
CA VAL A 56 -6.42 -1.55 14.28
C VAL A 56 -6.64 -0.39 13.30
N GLY A 57 -7.36 -0.63 12.21
CA GLY A 57 -7.59 0.33 11.15
C GLY A 57 -8.26 1.61 11.63
N PRO A 58 -9.40 1.53 12.36
CA PRO A 58 -10.11 2.71 12.86
C PRO A 58 -9.32 3.55 13.87
N GLU A 59 -8.37 2.95 14.61
CA GLU A 59 -7.53 3.71 15.55
C GLU A 59 -6.48 4.57 14.83
N GLY A 60 -5.93 4.09 13.70
CA GLY A 60 -4.94 4.88 12.96
C GLY A 60 -5.53 5.86 11.95
N ILE A 61 -6.67 5.52 11.32
CA ILE A 61 -7.19 6.28 10.18
C ILE A 61 -8.68 6.54 10.36
N GLN A 62 -9.02 7.80 10.62
CA GLN A 62 -10.39 8.28 10.71
C GLN A 62 -10.82 8.95 9.39
N PRO A 63 -12.00 8.62 8.85
CA PRO A 63 -12.53 9.26 7.66
C PRO A 63 -12.81 10.74 7.91
N TYR A 64 -12.58 11.61 6.92
CA TYR A 64 -12.84 13.05 7.00
C TYR A 64 -13.91 13.52 6.02
N PHE A 65 -14.12 12.79 4.93
CA PHE A 65 -15.01 13.17 3.83
C PHE A 65 -16.39 12.51 3.93
N GLY A 66 -16.73 11.91 5.07
CA GLY A 66 -18.00 11.20 5.29
C GLY A 66 -18.11 9.88 4.53
N GLY A 67 -16.98 9.36 4.03
CA GLY A 67 -16.89 8.09 3.32
C GLY A 67 -16.72 6.88 4.24
N LYS A 68 -16.35 5.76 3.61
CA LYS A 68 -16.01 4.52 4.29
C LYS A 68 -14.54 4.20 4.12
N THR A 69 -13.86 3.88 5.20
CA THR A 69 -12.47 3.42 5.17
C THR A 69 -12.39 1.92 4.89
N PHE A 70 -11.50 1.55 3.98
CA PHE A 70 -11.17 0.17 3.62
C PHE A 70 -9.70 -0.07 3.95
N TYR A 71 -9.35 -1.32 4.26
CA TYR A 71 -8.03 -1.65 4.82
C TYR A 71 -7.38 -2.82 4.09
N ASP A 72 -6.08 -2.73 3.86
CA ASP A 72 -5.21 -3.84 3.46
C ASP A 72 -3.98 -3.85 4.36
N TYR A 73 -3.33 -5.00 4.49
CA TYR A 73 -2.17 -5.13 5.36
C TYR A 73 -1.17 -6.16 4.87
N LYS A 74 0.06 -6.00 5.33
CA LYS A 74 1.15 -6.95 5.20
C LYS A 74 1.70 -7.31 6.56
N ILE A 75 1.89 -8.61 6.75
CA ILE A 75 2.54 -9.14 7.93
C ILE A 75 4.04 -9.00 7.70
N ILE A 76 4.68 -8.25 8.59
CA ILE A 76 6.13 -8.05 8.62
C ILE A 76 6.77 -9.30 9.24
N ASP A 77 6.23 -9.75 10.36
CA ASP A 77 6.68 -10.95 11.07
C ASP A 77 5.64 -11.41 12.10
N SER A 78 5.86 -12.59 12.68
CA SER A 78 5.13 -13.04 13.86
C SER A 78 6.02 -13.79 14.84
N GLU A 79 5.71 -13.67 16.13
CA GLU A 79 6.35 -14.40 17.21
C GLU A 79 5.27 -15.24 17.90
N LYS A 80 5.56 -16.52 18.14
CA LYS A 80 4.68 -17.43 18.89
C LYS A 80 5.40 -17.94 20.13
N SER A 81 4.74 -17.80 21.28
CA SER A 81 5.18 -18.38 22.56
C SER A 81 3.97 -18.98 23.25
N ASN A 82 3.96 -20.31 23.41
CA ASN A 82 2.82 -21.08 23.90
C ASN A 82 1.54 -20.75 23.07
N ASP A 83 0.50 -20.31 23.76
CA ASP A 83 -0.78 -19.90 23.19
C ASP A 83 -0.82 -18.42 22.79
N ILE A 84 0.26 -17.65 22.98
CA ILE A 84 0.32 -16.24 22.61
C ILE A 84 1.02 -16.09 21.26
N ILE A 85 0.35 -15.35 20.37
CA ILE A 85 0.82 -15.02 19.03
C ILE A 85 0.88 -13.49 18.94
N LYS A 86 2.06 -12.96 18.66
CA LYS A 86 2.27 -11.54 18.41
C LYS A 86 2.58 -11.33 16.93
N ILE A 87 1.81 -10.46 16.29
CA ILE A 87 1.88 -10.17 14.86
C ILE A 87 2.31 -8.72 14.69
N TYR A 88 3.28 -8.51 13.81
CA TYR A 88 3.78 -7.20 13.42
C TYR A 88 3.28 -6.91 12.01
N LEU A 89 2.58 -5.81 11.81
CA LEU A 89 1.96 -5.47 10.54
C LEU A 89 2.29 -4.04 10.11
N CYS A 90 2.42 -3.87 8.79
CA CYS A 90 2.24 -2.62 8.09
C CYS A 90 0.84 -2.68 7.46
N TYR A 91 0.00 -1.70 7.72
CA TYR A 91 -1.36 -1.66 7.17
C TYR A 91 -1.63 -0.30 6.54
N MET A 92 -2.56 -0.28 5.60
CA MET A 92 -3.06 0.94 5.01
C MET A 92 -4.56 1.03 5.20
N GLY A 93 -5.05 2.24 5.38
CA GLY A 93 -6.46 2.56 5.30
C GLY A 93 -6.67 3.63 4.26
N GLN A 94 -7.73 3.49 3.48
CA GLN A 94 -8.14 4.50 2.51
C GLN A 94 -9.65 4.70 2.57
N GLU A 95 -10.05 5.93 2.85
CA GLU A 95 -11.42 6.38 2.73
C GLU A 95 -11.80 6.48 1.25
N TYR A 96 -12.99 5.99 0.94
CA TYR A 96 -13.66 6.21 -0.34
C TYR A 96 -15.10 6.64 -0.12
N TYR A 97 -15.61 7.47 -1.02
CA TYR A 97 -16.99 7.96 -1.04
C TYR A 97 -17.48 8.12 -2.49
N ILE A 98 -18.78 8.35 -2.66
CA ILE A 98 -19.37 8.66 -3.96
C ILE A 98 -19.58 10.15 -4.08
N GLU A 99 -19.04 10.73 -5.15
CA GLU A 99 -19.28 12.10 -5.56
C GLU A 99 -19.55 12.13 -7.07
N ASN A 100 -20.63 12.79 -7.48
CA ASN A 100 -21.06 12.84 -8.89
C ASN A 100 -21.06 11.46 -9.57
N ASP A 101 -21.67 10.49 -8.89
CA ASP A 101 -21.76 9.08 -9.27
C ASP A 101 -20.44 8.29 -9.41
N LYS A 102 -19.30 8.91 -9.10
CA LYS A 102 -17.97 8.30 -9.20
C LYS A 102 -17.42 7.95 -7.83
N LEU A 103 -16.62 6.90 -7.77
CA LEU A 103 -15.85 6.56 -6.60
C LEU A 103 -14.66 7.52 -6.48
N VAL A 104 -14.61 8.25 -5.37
CA VAL A 104 -13.56 9.24 -5.07
C VAL A 104 -12.79 8.81 -3.83
N MET A 105 -11.50 9.09 -3.84
CA MET A 105 -10.57 8.81 -2.74
C MET A 105 -10.57 9.97 -1.73
N GLY A 106 -10.67 9.65 -0.45
CA GLY A 106 -10.60 10.60 0.67
C GLY A 106 -9.32 10.45 1.49
N THR A 107 -9.44 10.55 2.80
CA THR A 107 -8.31 10.39 3.75
C THR A 107 -7.69 9.01 3.66
N GLY A 108 -6.37 8.94 3.56
CA GLY A 108 -5.63 7.69 3.59
C GLY A 108 -4.30 7.82 4.33
N ALA A 109 -3.85 6.71 4.90
CA ALA A 109 -2.53 6.61 5.50
C ALA A 109 -2.00 5.18 5.46
N VAL A 110 -0.70 5.06 5.68
CA VAL A 110 0.00 3.80 5.94
C VAL A 110 0.58 3.89 7.34
N ASP A 111 0.36 2.87 8.15
CA ASP A 111 0.77 2.83 9.54
C ASP A 111 1.25 1.44 9.95
N TYR A 112 1.91 1.41 11.12
CA TYR A 112 2.45 0.21 11.72
C TYR A 112 1.66 -0.17 12.96
N ALA A 113 1.45 -1.47 13.15
CA ALA A 113 0.77 -1.97 14.34
C ALA A 113 1.33 -3.29 14.85
N THR A 114 1.13 -3.52 16.14
CA THR A 114 1.30 -4.83 16.77
C THR A 114 -0.04 -5.37 17.20
N VAL A 115 -0.29 -6.65 16.97
CA VAL A 115 -1.50 -7.35 17.40
C VAL A 115 -1.08 -8.56 18.22
N THR A 116 -1.59 -8.68 19.44
CA THR A 116 -1.36 -9.82 20.32
C THR A 116 -2.65 -10.63 20.43
N ILE A 117 -2.57 -11.92 20.13
CA ILE A 117 -3.68 -12.86 20.09
C ILE A 117 -3.36 -14.02 20.99
N LYS A 118 -4.37 -14.54 21.68
CA LYS A 118 -4.30 -15.79 22.42
C LYS A 118 -5.08 -16.86 21.67
N LYS A 119 -4.43 -17.99 21.42
CA LYS A 119 -5.08 -19.21 20.94
C LYS A 119 -5.73 -19.89 22.15
N GLU A 120 -7.05 -20.07 22.10
CA GLU A 120 -7.78 -20.79 23.14
C GLU A 120 -8.57 -21.88 22.43
N ASN A 121 -8.21 -23.15 22.67
CA ASN A 121 -8.74 -24.30 21.94
C ASN A 121 -8.53 -24.14 20.41
N ASN A 122 -9.62 -24.14 19.63
CA ASN A 122 -9.64 -23.91 18.18
C ASN A 122 -10.01 -22.48 17.79
N ASN A 123 -9.98 -21.53 18.73
CA ASN A 123 -10.35 -20.13 18.50
C ASN A 123 -9.17 -19.17 18.77
N TYR A 124 -9.26 -17.97 18.21
CA TYR A 124 -8.28 -16.90 18.33
C TYR A 124 -8.93 -15.66 18.93
N LYS A 125 -8.44 -15.23 20.10
CA LYS A 125 -8.95 -14.07 20.82
C LYS A 125 -7.95 -12.93 20.80
N LEU A 126 -8.39 -11.74 20.43
CA LEU A 126 -7.60 -10.52 20.57
C LEU A 126 -7.30 -10.25 22.05
N VAL A 127 -6.02 -10.12 22.40
CA VAL A 127 -5.56 -9.76 23.75
C VAL A 127 -5.30 -8.26 23.82
N SER A 128 -4.53 -7.75 22.85
CA SER A 128 -4.18 -6.34 22.78
C SER A 128 -3.72 -5.97 21.37
N TYR A 129 -3.74 -4.69 21.08
CA TYR A 129 -3.12 -4.14 19.89
C TYR A 129 -2.50 -2.77 20.20
N LYS A 130 -1.60 -2.30 19.34
CA LYS A 130 -0.98 -0.98 19.43
C LYS A 130 -0.73 -0.46 18.03
N VAL A 131 -1.17 0.77 17.77
CA VAL A 131 -0.95 1.49 16.51
C VAL A 131 0.15 2.54 16.73
N SER A 132 0.97 2.77 15.70
CA SER A 132 1.90 3.90 15.67
C SER A 132 1.11 5.22 15.72
N LYS A 133 1.51 6.15 16.58
CA LYS A 133 0.97 7.52 16.59
C LYS A 133 1.82 8.49 15.77
N SER A 134 2.94 8.01 15.25
CA SER A 134 3.86 8.78 14.43
C SER A 134 3.55 8.54 12.96
N LEU A 135 3.69 9.58 12.14
CA LEU A 135 3.69 9.48 10.68
C LEU A 135 4.66 8.40 10.20
N GLU A 136 4.41 7.86 8.99
CA GLU A 136 5.19 6.80 8.32
C GLU A 136 6.67 7.19 8.12
N THR A 137 7.42 7.09 9.21
CA THR A 137 8.82 7.47 9.38
C THR A 137 9.51 6.43 10.23
N GLU A 138 10.83 6.52 10.43
CA GLU A 138 11.54 5.61 11.32
C GLU A 138 11.03 5.64 12.77
N GLU A 139 10.38 6.73 13.20
CA GLU A 139 9.72 6.81 14.50
C GLU A 139 8.53 5.85 14.61
N SER A 140 7.77 5.67 13.53
CA SER A 140 6.56 4.83 13.52
C SER A 140 6.87 3.35 13.78
N ILE A 141 8.03 2.86 13.31
CA ILE A 141 8.47 1.49 13.52
C ILE A 141 9.11 1.28 14.90
N LYS A 142 9.30 2.32 15.72
CA LYS A 142 9.85 2.16 17.09
C LYS A 142 8.93 1.38 18.02
N ILE A 143 7.66 1.22 17.67
CA ILE A 143 6.73 0.31 18.37
C ILE A 143 7.19 -1.16 18.29
N PHE A 144 8.04 -1.51 17.33
CA PHE A 144 8.58 -2.85 17.15
C PHE A 144 9.90 -3.09 17.88
N PRO A 145 10.22 -4.35 18.22
CA PRO A 145 11.57 -4.76 18.61
C PRO A 145 12.61 -4.47 17.52
N LYS A 146 13.88 -4.25 17.91
CA LYS A 146 14.97 -3.92 16.97
C LYS A 146 15.13 -4.93 15.81
N SER A 147 14.91 -6.22 16.08
CA SER A 147 14.95 -7.29 15.07
C SER A 147 13.90 -7.11 13.97
N ILE A 148 12.71 -6.67 14.36
CA ILE A 148 11.56 -6.49 13.45
C ILE A 148 11.66 -5.18 12.67
N ARG A 149 12.24 -4.12 13.25
CA ARG A 149 12.43 -2.82 12.57
C ARG A 149 13.17 -2.96 11.24
N LYS A 150 14.22 -3.79 11.19
CA LYS A 150 14.97 -4.07 9.95
C LYS A 150 14.12 -4.76 8.88
N LYS A 151 13.15 -5.59 9.29
CA LYS A 151 12.19 -6.23 8.38
C LYS A 151 11.17 -5.22 7.88
N ALA A 152 10.63 -4.40 8.79
CA ALA A 152 9.65 -3.36 8.47
C ALA A 152 10.15 -2.40 7.37
N LEU A 153 11.41 -1.95 7.47
CA LEU A 153 12.04 -1.09 6.46
C LEU A 153 12.18 -1.73 5.06
N ARG A 154 12.05 -3.06 4.97
CA ARG A 154 12.13 -3.82 3.71
C ARG A 154 10.76 -4.35 3.26
N THR A 155 9.73 -4.17 4.09
CA THR A 155 8.38 -4.62 3.78
C THR A 155 7.76 -3.59 2.84
N ASN A 156 7.33 -4.05 1.66
CA ASN A 156 6.56 -3.21 0.75
C ASN A 156 5.26 -2.76 1.40
N THR A 157 4.76 -1.59 1.03
CA THR A 157 3.46 -1.11 1.49
C THR A 157 2.32 -2.04 1.02
N PRO A 158 1.20 -2.10 1.77
CA PRO A 158 -0.01 -2.80 1.33
C PRO A 158 -0.57 -2.24 0.01
N SER A 159 -1.41 -3.00 -0.66
CA SER A 159 -1.83 -2.68 -2.03
C SER A 159 -3.04 -1.75 -2.05
N LEU A 160 -2.82 -0.50 -2.45
CA LEU A 160 -3.92 0.46 -2.66
C LEU A 160 -4.95 -0.07 -3.68
N LYS A 161 -4.50 -0.86 -4.66
CA LYS A 161 -5.40 -1.49 -5.65
C LYS A 161 -6.36 -2.50 -5.01
N ASN A 162 -5.92 -3.25 -4.00
CA ASN A 162 -6.77 -4.19 -3.28
C ASN A 162 -7.87 -3.44 -2.52
N VAL A 163 -7.47 -2.37 -1.84
CA VAL A 163 -8.36 -1.48 -1.07
C VAL A 163 -9.38 -0.81 -2.00
N GLN A 164 -8.93 -0.28 -3.14
CA GLN A 164 -9.81 0.30 -4.16
C GLN A 164 -10.82 -0.72 -4.69
N LYS A 165 -10.38 -1.94 -5.02
CA LYS A 165 -11.27 -3.01 -5.51
C LYS A 165 -12.33 -3.40 -4.47
N GLU A 166 -11.98 -3.43 -3.19
CA GLU A 166 -12.93 -3.65 -2.11
C GLU A 166 -13.96 -2.52 -2.04
N ALA A 167 -13.51 -1.26 -2.15
CA ALA A 167 -14.39 -0.09 -2.17
C ALA A 167 -15.35 -0.08 -3.37
N GLU A 168 -14.85 -0.35 -4.58
CA GLU A 168 -15.67 -0.50 -5.78
C GLU A 168 -16.74 -1.58 -5.61
N THR A 169 -16.38 -2.71 -5.01
CA THR A 169 -17.32 -3.81 -4.74
C THR A 169 -18.39 -3.39 -3.74
N TYR A 170 -18.02 -2.68 -2.68
CA TYR A 170 -18.94 -2.17 -1.67
C TYR A 170 -19.95 -1.18 -2.28
N PHE A 171 -19.47 -0.12 -2.93
CA PHE A 171 -20.36 0.93 -3.44
C PHE A 171 -21.19 0.50 -4.65
N LYS A 172 -20.74 -0.49 -5.45
CA LYS A 172 -21.59 -1.11 -6.49
C LYS A 172 -22.78 -1.86 -5.88
N LYS A 173 -22.58 -2.57 -4.77
CA LYS A 173 -23.67 -3.30 -4.08
C LYS A 173 -24.69 -2.37 -3.45
N THR A 174 -24.26 -1.21 -2.93
CA THR A 174 -25.13 -0.25 -2.26
C THR A 174 -25.98 0.59 -3.22
N LYS A 175 -25.64 0.64 -4.52
CA LYS A 175 -26.46 1.31 -5.55
C LYS A 175 -27.65 0.48 -6.05
N ASN A 176 -27.69 -0.82 -5.74
CA ASN A 176 -28.77 -1.75 -6.10
C ASN A 176 -29.72 -1.96 -4.93
#